data_AF-A0A7V3ZV56-F1
#
_entry.id   AF-A0A7V3ZV56-F1
#
_cell.length_a   1.000
_cell.length_b   1.000
_cell.length_c   1.000
_cell.angle_alpha   90.00
_cell.angle_beta   90.00
_cell.angle_gamma   90.00
#
_symmetry.space_group_name_H-M   'P 1'
#
loop_
_entity.id
_entity.type
_entity.pdbx_description
1 polymer ?
#
loop_
_entity_poly.entity_id
_entity_poly.type
_entity_poly.pdbx_seq_one_letter_code
_entity_poly.pdbx_strand_id
1 'polypeptide(L)' 'MKTILNILIVILLAALLYVLIYPQYQENKVQQVKIACDSSIALVVYFVAQDTGFFKNEKIEPTFVFYQNPNEGIEK' A
#
# COMPACT_ATOMS: atom_id res chain seq x y z
N MET A 1 6.63 -24.96 -37.68
CA MET A 1 7.64 -25.15 -36.61
C MET A 1 8.19 -23.83 -36.07
N LYS A 2 8.77 -22.93 -36.89
CA LYS A 2 9.31 -21.63 -36.42
C LYS A 2 8.30 -20.74 -35.70
N THR A 3 7.03 -20.76 -36.13
CA THR A 3 5.95 -19.96 -35.52
C THR A 3 5.67 -20.37 -34.07
N ILE A 4 5.63 -21.67 -33.78
CA ILE A 4 5.39 -22.21 -32.43
C ILE A 4 6.55 -21.83 -31.50
N LEU A 5 7.79 -21.93 -32.01
CA LEU A 5 8.98 -21.54 -31.25
C LEU A 5 8.98 -20.05 -30.92
N ASN A 6 8.61 -19.19 -31.87
CA ASN A 6 8.49 -17.75 -31.62
C ASN A 6 7.42 -17.43 -30.57
N ILE A 7 6.27 -18.13 -30.59
CA ILE A 7 5.22 -17.93 -29.58
C ILE A 7 5.74 -18.31 -28.19
N LEU A 8 6.45 -19.43 -28.07
CA LEU A 8 7.07 -19.85 -26.80
C LEU A 8 8.09 -18.82 -26.30
N ILE A 9 8.91 -18.27 -27.19
CA ILE A 9 9.88 -17.23 -26.84
C ILE A 9 9.15 -15.99 -26.31
N VAL A 10 8.06 -15.55 -26.94
CA VAL A 10 7.29 -14.39 -26.49
C VAL A 10 6.68 -14.62 -25.10
N ILE A 11 6.13 -15.81 -24.84
CA ILE A 11 5.56 -16.17 -23.53
C ILE A 11 6.65 -16.17 -22.44
N LEU A 12 7.80 -16.79 -22.73
CA LEU A 12 8.94 -16.81 -21.80
C LEU A 12 9.44 -15.40 -21.50
N LEU A 13 9.52 -14.54 -22.51
CA LEU A 13 9.95 -13.15 -22.37
C LEU A 13 8.96 -12.34 -21.52
N ALA A 14 7.65 -12.54 -21.73
CA ALA A 14 6.61 -11.94 -20.89
C ALA A 14 6.67 -12.41 -19.44
N ALA A 15 6.90 -13.72 -19.20
CA ALA A 15 7.08 -14.26 -17.86
C ALA A 15 8.31 -13.66 -17.17
N LEU A 16 9.41 -13.47 -17.90
CA LEU A 16 10.65 -12.89 -17.37
C LEU A 16 10.45 -11.41 -17.00
N LEU A 17 9.75 -10.64 -17.85
CA LEU A 17 9.35 -9.27 -17.53
C LEU A 17 8.45 -9.21 -16.30
N TYR A 18 7.49 -10.13 -16.18
CA TYR A 18 6.61 -10.19 -15.02
C TYR A 18 7.40 -10.42 -13.72
N VAL A 19 8.32 -11.38 -13.70
CA VAL A 19 9.15 -11.67 -12.51
C VAL A 19 10.01 -10.49 -12.09
N LEU A 20 10.47 -9.66 -13.04
CA LEU A 20 11.27 -8.48 -12.75
C LEU A 20 10.43 -7.28 -12.30
N ILE A 21 9.31 -7.01 -12.99
CA ILE A 21 8.49 -5.81 -12.77
C ILE A 21 7.54 -5.99 -11.58
N TYR A 22 7.02 -7.19 -11.37
CA TYR A 22 6.07 -7.47 -10.29
C TYR A 22 6.58 -7.12 -8.88
N PRO A 23 7.80 -7.52 -8.44
CA PRO A 23 8.32 -7.12 -7.13
C PRO A 23 8.48 -5.59 -7.03
N GLN A 24 9.02 -4.94 -8.08
CA GLN A 24 9.16 -3.48 -8.10
C GLN A 24 7.81 -2.75 -8.02
N TYR A 25 6.77 -3.31 -8.64
CA TYR A 25 5.41 -2.80 -8.56
C TYR A 25 4.87 -2.92 -7.12
N GLN A 26 5.08 -4.06 -6.46
CA GLN A 26 4.63 -4.27 -5.08
C GLN A 26 5.38 -3.39 -4.09
N GLU A 27 6.69 -3.22 -4.26
CA GLU A 27 7.50 -2.33 -3.41
C GLU A 27 7.09 -0.86 -3.54
N ASN A 28 6.63 -0.43 -4.71
CA ASN A 28 6.17 0.94 -4.94
C ASN A 28 4.69 1.15 -4.67
N LYS A 29 3.97 0.09 -4.29
CA LYS A 29 2.56 0.19 -3.97
C LYS A 29 2.38 0.91 -2.64
N VAL A 30 1.62 1.99 -2.66
CA VAL A 30 1.20 2.69 -1.45
C VAL A 30 0.24 1.81 -0.66
N GLN A 31 0.51 1.63 0.63
CA GLN A 31 -0.32 0.85 1.55
C GLN A 31 -1.35 1.75 2.19
N GLN A 32 -2.63 1.45 1.97
CA GLN A 32 -3.73 2.14 2.64
C GLN A 32 -3.93 1.56 4.02
N VAL A 33 -3.76 2.37 5.06
CA VAL A 33 -3.85 1.95 6.46
C VAL A 33 -4.97 2.74 7.14
N LYS A 34 -5.92 2.03 7.76
CA LYS A 34 -6.97 2.66 8.57
C LYS A 34 -6.47 2.78 10.00
N ILE A 35 -6.44 4.01 10.53
CA ILE A 35 -6.01 4.29 11.89
C ILE A 35 -7.26 4.70 12.67
N ALA A 36 -7.70 3.83 13.58
CA ALA A 36 -8.78 4.15 14.51
C ALA A 36 -8.25 5.15 15.55
N CYS A 37 -8.94 6.27 15.70
CA CYS A 37 -8.50 7.41 16.50
C CYS A 37 -9.59 7.79 17.52
N ASP A 38 -9.22 7.94 18.79
CA ASP A 38 -10.08 8.53 19.82
C ASP A 38 -10.03 10.07 19.74
N SER A 39 -11.08 10.78 20.16
CA SER A 39 -11.10 12.25 20.09
C SER A 39 -10.24 12.93 21.19
N SER A 40 -8.97 12.55 21.29
CA SER A 40 -8.02 12.98 22.31
C SER A 40 -6.89 13.84 21.72
N ILE A 41 -6.28 14.65 22.57
CA ILE A 41 -5.09 15.47 22.25
C ILE A 41 -3.90 14.59 21.82
N ALA A 42 -3.87 13.32 22.23
CA ALA A 42 -2.83 12.36 21.83
C ALA A 42 -2.75 12.17 20.30
N LEU A 43 -3.83 12.45 19.55
CA LEU A 43 -3.86 12.35 18.09
C LEU A 43 -2.97 13.36 17.36
N VAL A 44 -2.55 14.43 18.03
CA VAL A 44 -1.72 15.50 17.42
C VAL A 44 -0.47 14.92 16.75
N VAL A 45 0.10 13.84 17.30
CA VAL A 45 1.27 13.15 16.73
C VAL A 45 0.97 12.62 15.31
N TYR A 46 -0.23 12.09 15.07
CA TYR A 46 -0.61 11.58 13.74
C TYR A 46 -0.78 12.71 12.72
N PHE A 47 -1.33 13.86 13.14
CA PHE A 47 -1.43 15.03 12.26
C PHE A 47 -0.06 15.62 11.94
N VAL A 48 0.84 15.71 12.93
CA VAL A 48 2.22 16.14 12.71
C VAL A 48 2.94 15.16 11.78
N ALA A 49 2.76 13.86 11.94
CA ALA A 49 3.32 12.85 11.05
C ALA A 49 2.77 12.96 9.61
N GLN A 50 1.49 13.34 9.44
CA GLN A 50 0.92 13.61 8.13
C GLN A 50 1.50 14.88 7.48
N ASP A 51 1.62 15.97 8.25
CA ASP A 51 2.11 17.26 7.77
C ASP A 51 3.60 17.23 7.40
N THR A 52 4.40 16.57 8.23
CA THR A 52 5.83 16.35 7.98
C THR A 52 6.11 15.35 6.84
N GLY A 53 5.07 14.71 6.30
CA GLY A 53 5.20 13.74 5.22
C GLY A 53 5.75 12.38 5.65
N PHE A 54 5.80 12.08 6.95
CA PHE A 54 6.30 10.81 7.49
C PHE A 54 5.62 9.59 6.82
N PHE A 55 4.29 9.61 6.71
CA PHE A 55 3.56 8.51 6.06
C PHE A 55 3.86 8.39 4.56
N LYS A 56 4.06 9.52 3.86
CA LYS A 56 4.39 9.51 2.43
C LYS A 56 5.76 8.89 2.17
N ASN A 57 6.73 9.16 3.04
CA ASN A 57 8.07 8.57 2.95
C ASN A 57 8.03 7.05 3.11
N GLU A 58 7.15 6.55 3.97
CA GLU A 58 6.94 5.11 4.21
C GLU A 58 5.95 4.46 3.22
N LYS A 59 5.50 5.19 2.18
CA LYS A 59 4.48 4.73 1.22
C LYS A 59 3.19 4.30 1.91
N ILE A 60 2.82 4.96 3.00
CA ILE A 60 1.58 4.74 3.75
C ILE A 60 0.60 5.87 3.41
N GLU A 61 -0.63 5.49 3.09
CA GLU A 61 -1.75 6.40 2.95
C GLU A 61 -2.72 6.19 4.13
N PRO A 62 -2.59 7.00 5.20
CA PRO A 62 -3.40 6.84 6.40
C PRO A 62 -4.82 7.37 6.16
N THR A 63 -5.81 6.59 6.58
CA THR A 63 -7.21 7.02 6.70
C THR A 63 -7.58 7.04 8.17
N PHE A 64 -7.78 8.24 8.72
CA PHE A 64 -8.18 8.40 10.13
C PHE A 64 -9.67 8.16 10.30
N VAL A 65 -10.02 7.21 11.16
CA VAL A 65 -11.41 6.89 11.51
C VAL A 65 -11.60 7.27 12.97
N PHE A 66 -12.36 8.34 13.20
CA PHE A 66 -12.65 8.81 14.55
C PHE A 66 -13.80 8.02 15.14
N TYR A 67 -13.60 7.47 16.33
CA TYR A 67 -14.64 6.81 17.11
C TYR A 67 -14.93 7.58 18.40
N GLN A 68 -16.17 7.49 18.86
CA GLN A 68 -16.57 8.08 20.15
C GLN A 68 -16.56 7.03 21.27
N ASN A 69 -16.82 5.76 20.93
CA ASN A 69 -16.75 4.65 21.86
C ASN A 69 -15.61 3.69 21.50
N PRO A 70 -14.79 3.24 22.47
CA PRO A 70 -13.67 2.30 22.20
C PRO A 70 -14.09 1.00 21.52
N ASN A 71 -15.31 0.54 21.77
CA ASN A 71 -15.85 -0.68 21.15
C ASN A 71 -16.10 -0.53 19.64
N GLU A 72 -16.32 0.70 19.15
CA GLU A 72 -16.50 0.98 17.72
C GLU A 72 -15.19 0.87 16.95
N GLY A 73 -14.04 1.01 17.63
CA GLY A 73 -12.70 0.90 17.03
C GLY A 73 -12.22 -0.53 16.82
N ILE A 74 -12.88 -1.53 17.40
CA ILE A 74 -12.48 -2.96 17.35
C ILE A 74 -13.29 -3.74 16.28
N GLU A 75 -14.46 -3.24 15.87
CA GLU A 75 -15.41 -3.98 15.01
C GLU A 75 -15.29 -3.75 13.48
N LYS A 76 -14.15 -3.28 12.94
CA LYS A 76 -14.00 -3.15 11.47
C LYS A 76 -12.67 -3.60 10.89
#